data_AF-A0A2H9T555-F1
#
_entry.id   AF-A0A2H9T555-F1
#
_cell.length_a   1.000
_cell.length_b   1.000
_cell.length_c   1.000
_cell.angle_alpha   90.00
_cell.angle_beta   90.00
_cell.angle_gamma   90.00
#
_symmetry.space_group_name_H-M   'P 1'
#
loop_
_entity.id
_entity.type
_entity.pdbx_description
1 polymer ?
#
loop_
_entity_poly.entity_id
_entity_poly.type
_entity_poly.pdbx_seq_one_letter_code
_entity_poly.pdbx_strand_id
1 'polypeptide(L)'
;MAEQVEDNRDAKLLKNYSFTDLDMASFQAYRQMFQNHKPDHPFNEHDHTEFLRCIGGWKKDRKNGDEGLTLAGLLMFGQLPSILDAVPNYLLDSQERPEAKTELRWIDRVDPGWYLIR
;
A
#
# COMPACT_ATOMS: atom_id res chain seq x y z
N MET A 1 8.88 17.03 5.60
CA MET A 1 7.63 17.75 5.25
C MET A 1 6.98 17.26 3.94
N ALA A 2 7.63 16.41 3.12
CA ALA A 2 7.02 15.79 1.94
C ALA A 2 6.07 14.62 2.27
N GLU A 3 6.42 13.81 3.28
CA GLU A 3 5.68 12.60 3.67
C GLU A 3 4.19 12.84 4.02
N GLN A 4 3.85 13.97 4.63
CA GLN A 4 2.47 14.27 5.03
C GLN A 4 1.55 14.66 3.87
N VAL A 5 2.10 15.09 2.73
CA VAL A 5 1.30 15.50 1.57
C VAL A 5 0.92 14.29 0.72
N GLU A 6 1.80 13.28 0.68
CA GLU A 6 1.57 12.01 -0.02
C GLU A 6 0.49 11.19 0.71
N ASP A 7 0.65 11.00 2.02
CA ASP A 7 -0.33 10.28 2.86
C ASP A 7 -1.78 10.83 2.70
N ASN A 8 -1.91 12.15 2.50
CA ASN A 8 -3.21 12.80 2.24
C ASN A 8 -3.77 12.51 0.84
N ARG A 9 -2.91 12.45 -0.19
CA ARG A 9 -3.31 12.17 -1.58
C ARG A 9 -3.77 10.72 -1.74
N ASP A 10 -3.04 9.79 -1.15
CA ASP A 10 -3.29 8.35 -1.28
C ASP A 10 -4.49 7.88 -0.44
N ALA A 11 -4.79 8.57 0.67
CA ALA A 11 -5.95 8.32 1.52
C ALA A 11 -7.29 8.86 0.95
N LYS A 12 -7.31 9.31 -0.30
CA LYS A 12 -8.52 9.79 -0.98
C LYS A 12 -9.45 8.62 -1.32
N LEU A 13 -10.71 8.71 -0.88
CA LEU A 13 -11.77 7.76 -1.23
C LEU A 13 -12.17 7.95 -2.70
N LEU A 14 -12.14 6.86 -3.47
CA LEU A 14 -12.58 6.82 -4.85
C LEU A 14 -14.05 6.37 -4.91
N LYS A 15 -14.91 7.21 -5.46
CA LYS A 15 -16.34 6.91 -5.57
C LYS A 15 -16.59 5.90 -6.68
N ASN A 16 -17.44 4.90 -6.40
CA ASN A 16 -17.78 3.81 -7.32
C ASN A 16 -16.67 2.79 -7.60
N TYR A 17 -15.56 2.84 -6.84
CA TYR A 17 -14.51 1.83 -6.93
C TYR A 17 -14.69 0.77 -5.85
N SER A 18 -14.64 -0.50 -6.26
CA SER A 18 -14.89 -1.62 -5.37
C SER A 18 -13.92 -2.78 -5.64
N PHE A 19 -14.13 -3.92 -5.00
CA PHE A 19 -13.31 -5.12 -5.24
C PHE A 19 -13.27 -5.57 -6.71
N THR A 20 -14.25 -5.17 -7.52
CA THR A 20 -14.26 -5.46 -8.97
C THR A 20 -13.13 -4.79 -9.73
N ASP A 21 -12.59 -3.69 -9.19
CA ASP A 21 -11.49 -2.92 -9.77
C ASP A 21 -10.12 -3.44 -9.33
N LEU A 22 -10.10 -4.42 -8.42
CA LEU A 22 -8.88 -5.05 -7.92
C LEU A 22 -8.57 -6.34 -8.67
N ASP A 23 -7.29 -6.58 -8.87
CA ASP A 23 -6.75 -7.89 -9.16
C ASP A 23 -6.74 -8.74 -7.89
N MET A 24 -7.84 -9.49 -7.69
CA MET A 24 -8.02 -10.33 -6.50
C MET A 24 -6.94 -11.40 -6.36
N ALA A 25 -6.29 -11.83 -7.45
CA ALA A 25 -5.19 -12.78 -7.40
C ALA A 25 -3.96 -12.15 -6.74
N SER A 26 -3.58 -10.94 -7.16
CA SER A 26 -2.49 -10.16 -6.56
C SER A 26 -2.76 -9.84 -5.09
N PHE A 27 -4.00 -9.46 -4.76
CA PHE A 27 -4.39 -9.19 -3.38
C PHE A 27 -4.30 -10.45 -2.50
N GLN A 28 -4.78 -11.60 -2.97
CA GLN A 28 -4.70 -12.85 -2.21
C GLN A 28 -3.25 -13.32 -2.03
N ALA A 29 -2.42 -13.20 -3.08
CA ALA A 29 -1.00 -13.53 -2.99
C ALA A 29 -0.29 -12.66 -1.95
N TYR A 30 -0.57 -11.35 -1.93
CA TYR A 30 -0.02 -10.45 -0.91
C TYR A 30 -0.47 -10.84 0.49
N ARG A 31 -1.75 -11.18 0.69
CA ARG A 31 -2.28 -11.59 1.98
C ARG A 31 -1.63 -12.90 2.48
N GLN A 32 -1.38 -13.85 1.59
CA GLN A 32 -0.63 -15.07 1.91
C GLN A 32 0.82 -14.78 2.32
N MET A 33 1.51 -13.89 1.59
CA MET A 33 2.86 -13.47 1.95
C MET A 33 2.88 -12.77 3.32
N PHE A 34 1.91 -11.90 3.58
CA PHE A 34 1.76 -11.21 4.86
C PHE A 34 1.54 -12.20 6.01
N GLN A 35 0.64 -13.17 5.83
CA GLN A 35 0.40 -14.25 6.80
C GLN A 35 1.67 -15.06 7.08
N ASN A 36 2.41 -15.42 6.04
CA ASN A 36 3.64 -16.20 6.21
C ASN A 36 4.74 -15.40 6.93
N HIS A 37 4.80 -14.08 6.70
CA HIS A 37 5.80 -13.21 7.32
C HIS A 37 5.42 -12.78 8.75
N LYS A 38 4.12 -12.63 9.02
CA LYS A 38 3.58 -12.24 10.33
C LYS A 38 2.37 -13.09 10.70
N PRO A 39 2.57 -14.37 11.08
CA PRO A 39 1.47 -15.30 11.34
C PRO A 39 0.63 -14.90 12.55
N ASP A 40 1.24 -14.27 13.56
CA ASP A 40 0.57 -13.84 14.81
C ASP A 40 -0.11 -12.46 14.69
N HIS A 41 -0.14 -11.86 13.50
CA HIS A 41 -0.70 -10.51 13.34
C HIS A 41 -2.23 -10.54 13.32
N PRO A 42 -2.93 -9.63 14.04
CA PRO A 42 -4.40 -9.59 14.10
C PRO A 42 -5.06 -9.38 12.72
N PHE A 43 -4.31 -8.85 11.74
CA PHE A 43 -4.82 -8.64 10.39
C PHE A 43 -5.13 -9.95 9.65
N ASN A 44 -4.55 -11.07 10.09
CA ASN A 44 -4.82 -12.37 9.48
C ASN A 44 -6.25 -12.86 9.75
N GLU A 45 -6.87 -12.40 10.84
CA GLU A 45 -8.24 -12.72 11.23
C GLU A 45 -9.28 -11.80 10.56
N HIS A 46 -8.85 -10.68 9.99
CA HIS A 46 -9.74 -9.73 9.31
C HIS A 46 -10.17 -10.24 7.94
N ASP A 47 -11.41 -9.98 7.56
CA ASP A 47 -11.88 -10.20 6.19
C ASP A 47 -11.13 -9.29 5.18
N HIS A 48 -11.27 -9.55 3.88
CA HIS A 48 -10.60 -8.79 2.82
C HIS A 48 -10.81 -7.28 2.93
N THR A 49 -12.04 -6.83 3.24
CA THR A 49 -12.35 -5.41 3.39
C THR A 49 -11.68 -4.79 4.61
N GLU A 50 -11.72 -5.47 5.75
CA GLU A 50 -11.09 -4.97 6.96
C GLU A 50 -9.56 -5.01 6.85
N PHE A 51 -9.00 -6.01 6.18
CA PHE A 51 -7.58 -6.06 5.86
C PHE A 51 -7.16 -4.86 5.00
N LEU A 52 -7.89 -4.59 3.90
CA LEU A 52 -7.64 -3.40 3.07
C LEU A 52 -7.78 -2.11 3.89
N ARG A 53 -8.77 -2.03 4.78
CA ARG A 53 -8.94 -0.87 5.68
C ARG A 53 -7.75 -0.68 6.61
N CYS A 54 -7.19 -1.78 7.13
CA CYS A 54 -6.01 -1.77 8.00
C CYS A 54 -4.74 -1.33 7.29
N ILE A 55 -4.59 -1.64 5.99
CA ILE A 55 -3.44 -1.19 5.19
C ILE A 55 -3.71 0.13 4.43
N GLY A 56 -4.82 0.80 4.71
CA GLY A 56 -5.16 2.09 4.10
C GLY A 56 -5.73 2.02 2.68
N GLY A 57 -5.98 0.82 2.16
CA GLY A 57 -6.55 0.56 0.83
C GLY A 57 -8.08 0.67 0.73
N TRP A 58 -8.78 0.70 1.87
CA TRP A 58 -10.24 0.87 1.94
C TRP A 58 -10.60 1.96 2.94
N LYS A 59 -11.60 2.78 2.62
CA LYS A 59 -12.04 3.86 3.49
C LYS A 59 -13.56 3.93 3.54
N LYS A 60 -14.08 4.23 4.73
CA LYS A 60 -15.49 4.51 4.97
C LYS A 60 -15.63 5.94 5.46
N ASP A 61 -16.32 6.76 4.68
CA ASP A 61 -16.73 8.09 5.08
C ASP A 61 -17.87 7.98 6.10
N ARG A 62 -17.60 8.45 7.33
CA ARG A 62 -18.57 8.36 8.43
C ARG A 62 -19.66 9.44 8.36
N LYS A 63 -19.50 10.48 7.52
CA LYS A 63 -20.46 11.58 7.42
C LYS A 63 -21.60 11.22 6.47
N ASN A 64 -21.27 10.64 5.32
CA ASN A 64 -22.24 10.28 4.29
C ASN A 64 -22.52 8.77 4.23
N GLY A 65 -21.67 7.94 4.85
CA GLY A 65 -21.78 6.49 4.81
C GLY A 65 -21.14 5.84 3.60
N ASP A 66 -20.59 6.62 2.66
CA ASP A 66 -19.87 6.12 1.49
C ASP A 66 -18.68 5.25 1.90
N GLU A 67 -18.48 4.14 1.21
CA GLU A 67 -17.31 3.28 1.39
C GLU A 67 -16.80 2.77 0.05
N GLY A 68 -15.49 2.54 -0.01
CA GLY A 68 -14.83 2.14 -1.25
C GLY A 68 -13.32 2.15 -1.15
N LEU A 69 -12.70 1.90 -2.30
CA LEU A 69 -11.25 1.90 -2.42
C LEU A 69 -10.66 3.29 -2.23
N THR A 70 -9.49 3.33 -1.62
CA THR A 70 -8.63 4.51 -1.66
C THR A 70 -7.76 4.51 -2.90
N LEU A 71 -7.17 5.66 -3.22
CA LEU A 71 -6.15 5.72 -4.25
C LEU A 71 -4.98 4.77 -3.96
N ALA A 72 -4.54 4.67 -2.69
CA ALA A 72 -3.52 3.70 -2.28
C ALA A 72 -3.90 2.26 -2.63
N GLY A 73 -5.12 1.85 -2.27
CA GLY A 73 -5.60 0.49 -2.51
C GLY A 73 -5.70 0.15 -4.00
N LEU A 74 -6.15 1.12 -4.80
CA LEU A 74 -6.22 0.97 -6.25
C LEU A 74 -4.81 0.93 -6.87
N LEU A 75 -3.85 1.70 -6.36
CA LEU A 75 -2.47 1.64 -6.88
C LEU A 75 -1.76 0.34 -6.51
N MET A 76 -2.06 -0.23 -5.33
CA MET A 76 -1.43 -1.47 -4.85
C MET A 76 -1.99 -2.72 -5.53
N PHE A 77 -3.30 -2.80 -5.70
CA PHE A 77 -3.97 -4.03 -6.16
C PHE A 77 -4.92 -3.79 -7.33
N GLY A 78 -5.05 -2.57 -7.82
CA GLY A 78 -5.96 -2.25 -8.91
C GLY A 78 -5.52 -2.84 -10.24
N GLN A 79 -6.48 -3.06 -11.12
CA GLN A 79 -6.20 -3.38 -12.50
C GLN A 79 -5.72 -2.14 -13.24
N LEU A 80 -4.79 -2.31 -14.18
CA LEU A 80 -4.29 -1.23 -15.03
C LEU A 80 -5.37 -0.31 -15.63
N PRO A 81 -6.49 -0.83 -16.21
CA PRO A 81 -7.56 0.04 -16.71
C PRO A 81 -8.22 0.90 -15.62
N SER A 82 -8.49 0.34 -14.44
CA SER A 82 -9.08 1.08 -13.33
C SER A 82 -8.13 2.14 -12.77
N ILE A 83 -6.83 1.86 -12.72
CA ILE A 83 -5.80 2.83 -12.32
C ILE A 83 -5.76 4.02 -13.30
N LEU A 84 -5.78 3.74 -14.60
CA LEU A 84 -5.75 4.78 -15.64
C LEU A 84 -7.03 5.62 -15.67
N ASP A 85 -8.18 5.04 -15.34
CA ASP A 85 -9.45 5.76 -15.18
C ASP A 85 -9.38 6.73 -13.99
N ALA A 86 -8.88 6.27 -12.84
CA ALA A 86 -8.80 7.07 -11.62
C ALA A 86 -7.77 8.20 -11.72
N VAL A 87 -6.61 7.89 -12.33
CA VAL A 87 -5.48 8.82 -12.39
C VAL A 87 -4.80 8.77 -13.76
N PRO A 88 -5.39 9.40 -14.79
CA PRO A 88 -4.85 9.38 -16.15
C PRO A 88 -3.46 10.02 -16.28
N ASN A 89 -3.06 10.87 -15.32
CA ASN A 89 -1.75 11.53 -15.29
C ASN A 89 -0.74 10.88 -14.34
N TYR A 90 -1.05 9.74 -13.72
CA TYR A 90 -0.17 9.11 -12.71
C TYR A 90 1.21 8.72 -13.28
N LEU A 91 1.22 8.28 -14.53
CA LEU A 91 2.44 7.90 -15.26
C LEU A 91 3.38 9.09 -15.49
N LEU A 92 2.84 10.31 -15.58
CA LEU A 92 3.63 11.51 -15.84
C LEU A 92 4.31 12.03 -14.56
N ASP A 93 3.62 11.97 -13.41
CA ASP A 93 4.17 12.38 -12.11
C ASP A 93 5.19 11.36 -11.56
N SER A 94 5.01 10.07 -11.89
CA SER A 94 5.95 9.00 -11.51
C SER A 94 7.34 9.15 -12.13
N GLN A 95 7.49 9.90 -13.24
CA GLN A 95 8.78 10.16 -13.90
C GLN A 95 9.52 11.38 -13.31
N GLU A 96 8.84 12.28 -12.60
CA GLU A 96 9.47 13.50 -12.04
C GLU A 96 9.94 13.35 -10.58
N ARG A 97 9.76 12.17 -9.97
CA ARG A 97 10.32 11.85 -8.64
C ARG A 97 11.26 10.64 -8.71
N PRO A 98 12.52 10.81 -9.14
CA PRO A 98 13.54 9.79 -8.96
C PRO A 98 13.98 9.76 -7.50
N GLU A 99 13.09 9.51 -6.53
CA GLU A 99 13.49 9.34 -5.13
C GLU A 99 12.45 8.65 -4.23
N ALA A 100 11.70 7.68 -4.76
CA ALA A 100 11.27 6.57 -3.90
C ALA A 100 12.52 5.72 -3.62
N LYS A 101 13.31 6.14 -2.62
CA LYS A 101 14.28 5.27 -1.95
C LYS A 101 13.50 4.09 -1.41
N THR A 102 13.32 3.09 -2.27
CA THR A 102 13.06 1.72 -1.91
C THR A 102 13.92 1.43 -0.70
N GLU A 103 13.25 1.12 0.39
CA GLU A 103 13.74 0.62 1.66
C GLU A 103 14.48 -0.72 1.46
N LEU A 104 15.53 -0.73 0.64
CA LEU A 104 16.59 -1.73 0.66
C LEU A 104 17.56 -1.33 1.78
N ARG A 105 17.10 -1.46 3.03
CA ARG A 105 17.98 -1.60 4.19
C ARG A 105 17.58 -2.80 5.03
N TRP A 106 17.63 -3.96 4.39
CA TRP A 106 18.14 -5.17 5.05
C TRP A 106 19.66 -5.25 4.83
N ILE A 107 20.38 -4.20 5.21
CA ILE A 107 21.84 -4.23 5.36
C ILE A 107 22.17 -3.46 6.63
N ASP A 108 22.08 -4.15 7.76
CA ASP A 108 22.80 -3.85 9.01
C ASP A 108 22.68 -5.13 9.86
N ARG A 109 23.72 -5.92 10.15
CA ARG A 109 25.14 -5.61 10.37
C ARG A 109 26.03 -6.74 9.84
N VAL A 110 26.91 -6.43 8.90
CA VAL A 110 28.27 -6.97 8.95
C VAL A 110 29.04 -5.97 9.80
N ASP A 111 29.46 -6.41 10.98
CA ASP A 111 30.26 -5.64 11.92
C ASP A 111 31.74 -5.85 11.55
N PRO A 112 32.49 -4.85 11.02
CA PRO A 112 33.92 -4.96 10.85
C PRO A 112 34.60 -4.32 12.08
N GLY A 113 34.58 -5.03 13.20
CA GLY A 113 35.24 -4.64 14.44
C GLY A 113 36.65 -5.22 14.59
N TRP A 114 37.57 -4.91 13.68
CA TRP A 114 39.00 -5.12 13.92
C TRP A 114 39.51 -3.97 14.80
N TYR A 115 39.64 -4.19 16.12
CA TYR A 115 40.80 -3.81 16.95
C TYR A 115 40.52 -4.12 18.44
N LEU A 116 41.24 -5.09 19.03
CA LEU A 116 41.69 -4.97 20.43
C LEU A 116 42.90 -5.89 20.68
N ILE A 117 44.09 -5.31 20.58
CA ILE A 117 45.23 -5.43 21.49
C ILE A 117 45.18 -6.55 22.55
N ARG A 118 46.09 -7.51 22.44
CA ARG A 118 47.01 -7.90 23.52
C ARG A 118 48.34 -8.39 22.96
#